data_AF-A0A1Y6L366-F1
#
_entry.id   AF-A0A1Y6L366-F1
#
_cell.length_a   1.000
_cell.length_b   1.000
_cell.length_c   1.000
_cell.angle_alpha   90.00
_cell.angle_beta   90.00
_cell.angle_gamma   90.00
#
_symmetry.space_group_name_H-M   'P 1'
#
loop_
_entity.id
_entity.type
_entity.pdbx_description
1 polymer ?
#
loop_
_entity_poly.entity_id
_entity_poly.type
_entity_poly.pdbx_seq_one_letter_code
_entity_poly.pdbx_strand_id
1 'polypeptide(L)'
;MEEIRLLSTQEISKHDSAQDCWLVIDEAVWDCTAFANSHPGGSSLILNYAGRDATKAYSEVHSPSIVRESLSPEYFKGNLDRSTIDKAWTKEPLPSNPAQAVPEHEKPPLHTIINLNDFEEASARSTSAKTHAFYSTAATDCWTRDMNSSMLKRIWFRPRVLKNVAEVDTSSSMLSIPLRVPVFICPSGLAKMINPEGEKALARAAKSSGIVEIISTNASYPAAEIIEQAPDHPFMFQLYVNKDRKKSEELVKHVEQLGVKAIFVTVDAAGRGKRESDERLRVDEVAINPLTGEKSKTGKKGGGLTKIVGQFIDQGLTWEDLKWLRSLTKLPILLKGIMTAEDAKLAMKHKVDGILVSNHGGKSLVSGAQTTSLNGPISCKQLALL
;
A
#
# COMPACT_ATOMS: atom_id res chain seq x y z
N MET A 1 -63.07 3.41 15.79
CA MET A 1 -62.03 4.00 14.92
C MET A 1 -61.37 5.05 15.76
N GLU A 2 -60.14 4.83 16.20
CA GLU A 2 -59.34 5.94 16.74
C GLU A 2 -59.18 6.96 15.62
N GLU A 3 -59.47 8.23 15.90
CA GLU A 3 -59.21 9.31 14.95
C GLU A 3 -57.72 9.30 14.60
N ILE A 4 -57.41 9.14 13.32
CA ILE A 4 -56.03 9.24 12.85
C ILE A 4 -55.57 10.67 13.11
N ARG A 5 -54.62 10.81 14.03
CA ARG A 5 -54.05 12.09 14.42
C ARG A 5 -53.35 12.75 13.23
N LEU A 6 -53.71 14.00 12.94
CA LEU A 6 -52.98 14.85 11.99
C LEU A 6 -51.88 15.61 12.73
N LEU A 7 -50.65 15.54 12.20
CA LEU A 7 -49.44 16.12 12.80
C LEU A 7 -48.91 17.25 11.93
N SER A 8 -48.68 18.42 12.54
CA SER A 8 -48.16 19.59 11.82
C SER A 8 -46.67 19.44 11.49
N THR A 9 -46.20 20.10 10.43
CA THR A 9 -44.77 20.19 10.10
C THR A 9 -43.94 20.77 11.25
N GLN A 10 -44.48 21.73 12.00
CA GLN A 10 -43.83 22.32 13.18
C GLN A 10 -43.66 21.33 14.33
N GLU A 11 -44.61 20.40 14.50
CA GLU A 11 -44.50 19.33 15.49
C GLU A 11 -43.47 18.31 15.04
N ILE A 12 -43.57 17.81 13.80
CA ILE A 12 -42.65 16.81 13.24
C ILE A 12 -41.20 17.33 13.28
N SER A 13 -40.98 18.60 12.96
CA SER A 13 -39.64 19.22 12.94
C SER A 13 -38.94 19.26 14.30
N LYS A 14 -39.64 19.01 15.41
CA LYS A 14 -39.02 18.93 16.75
C LYS A 14 -38.27 17.62 16.98
N HIS A 15 -38.56 16.60 16.17
CA HIS A 15 -38.02 15.25 16.29
C HIS A 15 -36.90 15.05 15.25
N ASP A 16 -35.86 15.88 15.33
CA ASP A 16 -34.79 16.02 14.33
C ASP A 16 -33.41 15.49 14.78
N SER A 17 -33.37 14.62 15.80
CA SER A 17 -32.12 14.18 16.44
C SER A 17 -32.00 12.66 16.55
N ALA A 18 -30.79 12.15 16.84
CA ALA A 18 -30.57 10.70 17.00
C ALA A 18 -31.29 10.08 18.21
N GLN A 19 -31.67 10.89 19.20
CA GLN A 19 -32.39 10.45 20.39
C GLN A 19 -33.90 10.69 20.28
N ASP A 20 -34.35 11.39 19.23
CA ASP A 20 -35.75 11.69 18.96
C ASP A 20 -35.91 12.01 17.46
N CYS A 21 -36.26 10.99 16.66
CA CYS A 21 -36.20 11.01 15.20
C CYS A 21 -37.53 10.56 14.59
N TRP A 22 -38.30 11.51 14.04
CA TRP A 22 -39.50 11.18 13.25
C TRP A 22 -39.25 11.43 11.77
N LEU A 23 -39.84 10.59 10.93
CA LEU A 23 -39.81 10.73 9.47
C LEU A 23 -41.23 10.72 8.91
N VAL A 24 -41.45 11.49 7.84
CA VAL A 24 -42.64 11.32 7.00
C VAL A 24 -42.29 10.44 5.80
N ILE A 25 -43.05 9.36 5.62
CA ILE A 25 -42.93 8.44 4.49
C ILE A 25 -44.34 8.19 3.96
N ASP A 26 -44.61 8.60 2.73
CA ASP A 26 -45.91 8.43 2.07
C ASP A 26 -47.06 9.00 2.93
N GLU A 27 -46.90 10.26 3.35
CA GLU A 27 -47.82 11.02 4.22
C GLU A 27 -48.00 10.47 5.65
N ALA A 28 -47.42 9.31 5.98
CA ALA A 28 -47.43 8.72 7.32
C ALA A 28 -46.20 9.15 8.14
N VAL A 29 -46.42 9.51 9.41
CA VAL A 29 -45.36 9.90 10.34
C VAL A 29 -44.95 8.71 11.20
N TRP A 30 -43.67 8.38 11.16
CA TRP A 30 -43.08 7.24 11.86
C TRP A 30 -41.99 7.71 12.83
N ASP A 31 -42.01 7.17 14.04
CA ASP A 31 -40.93 7.29 15.00
C ASP A 31 -39.86 6.25 14.73
N CYS A 32 -38.75 6.71 14.16
CA CYS A 32 -37.64 5.88 13.73
C CYS A 32 -36.50 5.85 14.76
N THR A 33 -36.70 6.42 15.96
CA THR A 33 -35.64 6.61 16.96
C THR A 33 -34.95 5.30 17.33
N ALA A 34 -35.73 4.28 17.71
CA ALA A 34 -35.20 2.96 18.07
C ALA A 34 -34.65 2.19 16.85
N PHE A 35 -35.28 2.38 15.68
CA PHE A 35 -34.93 1.64 14.48
C PHE A 35 -33.66 2.15 13.78
N ALA A 36 -33.35 3.44 13.89
CA ALA A 36 -32.27 4.09 13.14
C ALA A 36 -30.92 3.36 13.25
N ASN A 37 -30.57 2.88 14.44
CA ASN A 37 -29.30 2.18 14.69
C ASN A 37 -29.27 0.75 14.13
N SER A 38 -30.42 0.16 13.87
CA SER A 38 -30.57 -1.19 13.29
C SER A 38 -30.82 -1.19 11.79
N HIS A 39 -30.91 -0.02 11.17
CA HIS A 39 -31.20 0.12 9.75
C HIS A 39 -30.06 -0.46 8.89
N PRO A 40 -30.34 -1.39 7.95
CA PRO A 40 -29.30 -2.04 7.14
C PRO A 40 -28.46 -1.09 6.29
N GLY A 41 -29.01 0.04 5.86
CA GLY A 41 -28.28 1.08 5.11
C GLY A 41 -27.43 2.01 5.98
N GLY A 42 -27.43 1.82 7.31
CA GLY A 42 -26.80 2.72 8.27
C GLY A 42 -27.74 3.81 8.79
N SER A 43 -27.46 4.29 10.00
CA SER A 43 -28.30 5.26 10.71
C SER A 43 -28.25 6.67 10.12
N SER A 44 -27.12 7.06 9.52
CA SER A 44 -26.93 8.40 8.94
C SER A 44 -27.94 8.72 7.84
N LEU A 45 -28.38 7.73 7.06
CA LEU A 45 -29.39 7.91 6.02
C LEU A 45 -30.76 8.30 6.59
N ILE A 46 -31.13 7.75 7.75
CA ILE A 46 -32.36 8.12 8.46
C ILE A 46 -32.21 9.50 9.09
N LEU A 47 -31.09 9.74 9.78
CA LEU A 47 -30.85 10.99 10.50
C LEU A 47 -30.73 12.21 9.59
N ASN A 48 -30.28 12.04 8.33
CA ASN A 48 -30.27 13.12 7.34
C ASN A 48 -31.67 13.70 7.08
N TYR A 49 -32.74 12.94 7.32
CA TYR A 49 -34.12 13.35 7.10
C TYR A 49 -34.92 13.50 8.40
N ALA A 50 -34.28 13.44 9.58
CA ALA A 50 -34.97 13.55 10.86
C ALA A 50 -35.80 14.84 10.93
N GLY A 51 -37.07 14.71 11.36
CA GLY A 51 -38.05 15.78 11.43
C GLY A 51 -38.62 16.24 10.08
N ARG A 52 -38.41 15.47 8.99
CA ARG A 52 -38.75 15.88 7.62
C ARG A 52 -39.42 14.76 6.80
N ASP A 53 -39.82 15.15 5.58
CA ASP A 53 -40.31 14.23 4.56
C ASP A 53 -39.17 13.50 3.86
N ALA A 54 -39.14 12.18 4.03
CA ALA A 54 -38.19 11.26 3.44
C ALA A 54 -38.80 10.46 2.28
N THR A 55 -40.06 10.70 1.88
CA THR A 55 -40.82 9.87 0.93
C THR A 55 -40.08 9.67 -0.40
N LYS A 56 -39.47 10.72 -0.95
CA LYS A 56 -38.70 10.64 -2.21
C LYS A 56 -37.46 9.76 -2.04
N ALA A 57 -36.63 10.05 -1.03
CA ALA A 57 -35.41 9.28 -0.76
C ALA A 57 -35.72 7.81 -0.40
N TYR A 58 -36.83 7.58 0.31
CA TYR A 58 -37.31 6.25 0.66
C TYR A 58 -37.75 5.46 -0.58
N SER A 59 -38.56 6.07 -1.46
CA SER A 59 -39.12 5.38 -2.63
C SER A 59 -38.11 5.08 -3.74
N GLU A 60 -36.95 5.74 -3.75
CA GLU A 60 -35.83 5.40 -4.65
C GLU A 60 -35.20 4.03 -4.33
N VAL A 61 -35.36 3.53 -3.10
CA VAL A 61 -34.70 2.29 -2.63
C VAL A 61 -35.70 1.25 -2.11
N HIS A 62 -36.85 1.69 -1.59
CA HIS A 62 -37.82 0.84 -0.90
C HIS A 62 -39.23 0.99 -1.46
N SER A 63 -39.95 -0.12 -1.52
CA SER A 63 -41.41 -0.10 -1.72
C SER A 63 -42.09 0.54 -0.51
N PRO A 64 -43.14 1.35 -0.67
CA PRO A 64 -43.94 1.91 0.42
C PRO A 64 -44.49 0.86 1.42
N SER A 65 -44.61 -0.40 1.01
CA SER A 65 -45.06 -1.49 1.90
C SER A 65 -44.05 -1.85 2.99
N ILE A 66 -42.74 -1.68 2.73
CA ILE A 66 -41.67 -2.18 3.61
C ILE A 66 -41.71 -1.51 4.99
N VAL A 67 -42.02 -0.22 5.09
CA VAL A 67 -42.08 0.49 6.38
C VAL A 67 -43.20 -0.07 7.26
N ARG A 68 -44.34 -0.43 6.66
CA ARG A 68 -45.50 -0.97 7.37
C ARG A 68 -45.31 -2.42 7.81
N GLU A 69 -44.48 -3.17 7.08
CA GLU A 69 -44.14 -4.56 7.41
C GLU A 69 -42.96 -4.65 8.39
N SER A 70 -42.04 -3.69 8.36
CA SER A 70 -40.79 -3.74 9.13
C SER A 70 -40.88 -3.03 10.49
N LEU A 71 -41.76 -2.03 10.62
CA LEU A 71 -41.97 -1.31 11.88
C LEU A 71 -43.27 -1.76 12.54
N SER A 72 -43.21 -1.98 13.86
CA SER A 72 -44.42 -2.22 14.67
C SER A 72 -45.40 -1.05 14.54
N PRO A 73 -46.72 -1.29 14.53
CA PRO A 73 -47.73 -0.21 14.49
C PRO A 73 -47.58 0.85 15.60
N GLU A 74 -46.91 0.54 16.72
CA GLU A 74 -46.63 1.49 17.81
C GLU A 74 -45.70 2.67 17.42
N TYR A 75 -44.93 2.50 16.35
CA TYR A 75 -44.05 3.53 15.81
C TYR A 75 -44.80 4.51 14.90
N PHE A 76 -46.01 4.17 14.45
CA PHE A 76 -46.84 5.08 13.68
C PHE A 76 -47.44 6.16 14.61
N LYS A 77 -47.20 7.44 14.30
CA LYS A 77 -47.64 8.57 15.14
C LYS A 77 -48.86 9.30 14.60
N GLY A 78 -49.17 9.13 13.31
CA GLY A 78 -50.27 9.81 12.64
C GLY A 78 -49.94 10.14 11.20
N ASN A 79 -50.80 10.94 10.57
CA ASN A 79 -50.59 11.42 9.20
C ASN A 79 -50.13 12.88 9.21
N LEU A 80 -49.35 13.27 8.21
CA LEU A 80 -48.93 14.65 8.00
C LEU A 80 -50.15 15.55 7.70
N ASP A 81 -50.29 16.65 8.45
CA ASP A 81 -51.22 17.72 8.10
C ASP A 81 -50.65 18.57 6.96
N ARG A 82 -51.10 18.27 5.74
CA ARG A 82 -50.64 18.94 4.51
C ARG A 82 -50.90 20.45 4.51
N SER A 83 -51.86 20.94 5.28
CA SER A 83 -52.16 22.39 5.36
C SER A 83 -51.04 23.18 6.03
N THR A 84 -50.15 22.50 6.77
CA THR A 84 -49.05 23.10 7.53
C THR A 84 -47.72 23.10 6.76
N ILE A 85 -47.68 22.61 5.51
CA ILE A 85 -46.46 22.58 4.70
C ILE A 85 -46.12 23.98 4.21
N ASP A 86 -44.93 24.47 4.58
CA ASP A 86 -44.38 25.73 4.10
C ASP A 86 -43.09 25.54 3.28
N LYS A 87 -42.64 26.63 2.63
CA LYS A 87 -41.43 26.63 1.79
C LYS A 87 -40.14 26.34 2.57
N ALA A 88 -40.13 26.55 3.89
CA ALA A 88 -38.96 26.32 4.71
C ALA A 88 -38.80 24.82 5.02
N TRP A 89 -39.91 24.12 5.24
CA TRP A 89 -39.93 22.69 5.54
C TRP A 89 -39.60 21.83 4.31
N THR A 90 -40.01 22.24 3.11
CA THR A 90 -39.75 21.52 1.85
C THR A 90 -38.32 21.63 1.32
N LYS A 91 -37.43 22.42 1.95
CA LYS A 91 -36.02 22.48 1.51
C LYS A 91 -35.33 21.16 1.85
N GLU A 92 -34.84 20.46 0.82
CA GLU A 92 -34.01 19.26 0.99
C GLU A 92 -32.79 19.59 1.88
N PRO A 93 -32.34 18.67 2.77
CA PRO A 93 -31.12 18.83 3.52
C PRO A 93 -29.94 19.04 2.57
N LEU A 94 -29.01 19.93 2.93
CA LEU A 94 -27.72 19.98 2.23
C LEU A 94 -27.06 18.60 2.37
N PRO A 95 -26.60 17.97 1.28
CA PRO A 95 -25.91 16.70 1.37
C PRO A 95 -24.71 16.86 2.32
N SER A 96 -24.70 16.06 3.39
CA SER A 96 -23.65 16.05 4.40
C SER A 96 -22.31 15.53 3.88
N ASN A 97 -22.23 15.18 2.60
CA ASN A 97 -21.00 14.80 1.95
C ASN A 97 -20.99 15.28 0.50
N PRO A 98 -20.58 16.53 0.23
CA PRO A 98 -20.03 16.79 -1.08
C PRO A 98 -18.78 15.91 -1.14
N ALA A 99 -18.74 14.95 -2.06
CA ALA A 99 -17.48 14.45 -2.59
C ALA A 99 -16.74 15.67 -3.16
N GLN A 100 -16.11 16.46 -2.28
CA GLN A 100 -15.31 17.59 -2.66
C GLN A 100 -14.16 16.98 -3.45
N ALA A 101 -14.10 17.33 -4.74
CA ALA A 101 -12.94 17.06 -5.55
C ALA A 101 -11.73 17.60 -4.77
N VAL A 102 -10.86 16.70 -4.32
CA VAL A 102 -9.63 17.05 -3.63
C VAL A 102 -8.84 17.97 -4.58
N PRO A 103 -8.39 19.16 -4.14
CA PRO A 103 -7.61 20.06 -4.99
C PRO A 103 -6.42 19.34 -5.64
N GLU A 104 -6.02 19.78 -6.84
CA GLU A 104 -5.08 19.10 -7.75
C GLU A 104 -3.67 18.81 -7.18
N HIS A 105 -3.38 19.24 -5.94
CA HIS A 105 -2.09 19.04 -5.26
C HIS A 105 -2.21 18.53 -3.81
N GLU A 106 -3.42 18.25 -3.32
CA GLU A 106 -3.61 17.71 -1.99
C GLU A 106 -3.71 16.18 -2.02
N LYS A 107 -3.10 15.54 -1.01
CA LYS A 107 -3.24 14.09 -0.84
C LYS A 107 -4.67 13.81 -0.38
N PRO A 108 -5.36 12.81 -0.97
CA PRO A 108 -6.67 12.42 -0.48
C PRO A 108 -6.58 11.95 0.98
N PRO A 109 -7.64 12.15 1.78
CA PRO A 109 -7.66 11.63 3.15
C PRO A 109 -7.38 10.12 3.17
N LEU A 110 -6.57 9.64 4.12
CA LEU A 110 -6.12 8.23 4.12
C LEU A 110 -7.28 7.22 4.14
N HIS A 111 -8.40 7.55 4.80
CA HIS A 111 -9.58 6.68 4.86
C HIS A 111 -10.31 6.52 3.53
N THR A 112 -10.03 7.37 2.52
CA THR A 112 -10.60 7.25 1.17
C THR A 112 -9.72 6.39 0.25
N ILE A 113 -8.54 5.96 0.71
CA ILE A 113 -7.67 5.04 -0.03
C ILE A 113 -8.17 3.61 0.17
N ILE A 114 -8.63 2.97 -0.91
CA ILE A 114 -9.25 1.64 -0.89
C ILE A 114 -8.23 0.57 -1.26
N ASN A 115 -7.33 0.86 -2.20
CA ASN A 115 -6.36 -0.12 -2.71
C ASN A 115 -4.99 0.51 -3.03
N LEU A 116 -4.02 -0.34 -3.39
CA LEU A 116 -2.64 0.10 -3.67
C LEU A 116 -2.51 1.02 -4.90
N ASN A 117 -3.40 0.93 -5.90
CA ASN A 117 -3.36 1.82 -7.05
C ASN A 117 -3.76 3.25 -6.68
N ASP A 118 -4.63 3.44 -5.68
CA ASP A 118 -5.02 4.77 -5.23
C ASP A 118 -3.82 5.50 -4.59
N PHE A 119 -2.88 4.77 -3.96
CA PHE A 119 -1.61 5.35 -3.51
C PHE A 119 -0.72 5.78 -4.68
N GLU A 120 -0.71 5.03 -5.78
CA GLU A 120 0.05 5.40 -6.99
C GLU A 120 -0.54 6.67 -7.63
N GLU A 121 -1.87 6.78 -7.72
CA GLU A 121 -2.57 7.96 -8.22
C GLU A 121 -2.36 9.19 -7.32
N ALA A 122 -2.49 9.02 -5.99
CA ALA A 122 -2.20 10.07 -5.02
C ALA A 122 -0.74 10.54 -5.11
N SER A 123 0.20 9.62 -5.30
CA SER A 123 1.62 9.94 -5.48
C SER A 123 1.86 10.67 -6.80
N ALA A 124 1.18 10.31 -7.89
CA ALA A 124 1.33 10.96 -9.19
C ALA A 124 0.91 12.44 -9.15
N ARG A 125 -0.11 12.78 -8.34
CA ARG A 125 -0.60 14.16 -8.17
C ARG A 125 0.23 15.01 -7.20
N SER A 126 0.81 14.37 -6.18
CA SER A 126 1.45 15.08 -5.07
C SER A 126 2.99 15.11 -5.10
N THR A 127 3.62 14.40 -6.03
CA THR A 127 5.09 14.35 -6.15
C THR A 127 5.58 15.06 -7.40
N SER A 128 6.86 15.44 -7.43
CA SER A 128 7.45 16.03 -8.63
C SER A 128 7.41 15.03 -9.80
N ALA A 129 7.33 15.52 -11.04
CA ALA A 129 7.41 14.66 -12.24
C ALA A 129 8.66 13.75 -12.24
N LYS A 130 9.76 14.24 -11.66
CA LYS A 130 11.01 13.48 -11.50
C LYS A 130 10.90 12.36 -10.48
N THR A 131 10.34 12.65 -9.31
CA THR A 131 10.04 11.64 -8.30
C THR A 131 9.11 10.58 -8.87
N HIS A 132 8.01 11.01 -9.49
CA HIS A 132 7.05 10.10 -10.08
C HIS A 132 7.71 9.21 -11.14
N ALA A 133 8.44 9.78 -12.09
CA ALA A 133 9.17 9.01 -13.11
C ALA A 133 10.14 7.99 -12.51
N PHE A 134 10.92 8.39 -11.49
CA PHE A 134 11.89 7.51 -10.83
C PHE A 134 11.24 6.27 -10.22
N TYR A 135 10.07 6.43 -9.58
CA TYR A 135 9.38 5.34 -8.89
C TYR A 135 8.47 4.54 -9.80
N SER A 136 7.59 5.18 -10.57
CA SER A 136 6.54 4.50 -11.34
C SER A 136 7.05 3.84 -12.61
N THR A 137 8.17 4.29 -13.18
CA THR A 137 8.69 3.77 -14.45
C THR A 137 9.80 2.73 -14.28
N ALA A 138 10.06 1.99 -15.36
CA ALA A 138 10.95 0.86 -15.41
C ALA A 138 11.94 0.96 -16.59
N ALA A 139 12.64 -0.12 -16.93
CA ALA A 139 13.53 -0.12 -18.08
C ALA A 139 12.73 0.02 -19.39
N THR A 140 13.31 0.76 -20.34
CA THR A 140 12.82 1.00 -21.70
C THR A 140 11.35 1.45 -21.73
N ASP A 141 10.51 0.63 -22.34
CA ASP A 141 9.07 0.73 -22.58
C ASP A 141 8.23 0.23 -21.40
N CYS A 142 8.85 -0.09 -20.26
CA CYS A 142 8.19 -0.62 -19.05
C CYS A 142 7.50 -1.98 -19.25
N TRP A 143 7.78 -2.68 -20.34
CA TRP A 143 7.11 -3.93 -20.68
C TRP A 143 7.19 -4.99 -19.57
N THR A 144 8.40 -5.23 -19.05
CA THR A 144 8.62 -6.22 -17.99
C THR A 144 7.91 -5.85 -16.67
N ARG A 145 7.79 -4.55 -16.35
CA ARG A 145 7.01 -4.07 -15.19
C ARG A 145 5.54 -4.44 -15.34
N ASP A 146 4.97 -4.14 -16.50
CA ASP A 146 3.55 -4.41 -16.78
C ASP A 146 3.28 -5.92 -16.83
N MET A 147 4.23 -6.68 -17.37
CA MET A 147 4.18 -8.13 -17.40
C MET A 147 4.18 -8.76 -16.00
N ASN A 148 4.98 -8.24 -15.06
CA ASN A 148 4.98 -8.71 -13.66
C ASN A 148 3.57 -8.65 -13.06
N SER A 149 2.87 -7.50 -13.19
CA SER A 149 1.51 -7.32 -12.69
C SER A 149 0.48 -8.15 -13.47
N SER A 150 0.64 -8.25 -14.79
CA SER A 150 -0.31 -9.00 -15.63
C SER A 150 -0.27 -10.51 -15.37
N MET A 151 0.85 -11.06 -14.89
CA MET A 151 0.96 -12.49 -14.65
C MET A 151 0.01 -12.96 -13.54
N LEU A 152 -0.15 -12.19 -12.47
CA LEU A 152 -1.06 -12.56 -11.38
C LEU A 152 -2.50 -12.73 -11.89
N LYS A 153 -2.89 -12.02 -12.95
CA LYS A 153 -4.20 -12.14 -13.62
C LYS A 153 -4.36 -13.45 -14.40
N ARG A 154 -3.29 -14.22 -14.60
CA ARG A 154 -3.29 -15.54 -15.27
C ARG A 154 -3.42 -16.70 -14.27
N ILE A 155 -3.50 -16.40 -12.98
CA ILE A 155 -3.67 -17.39 -11.92
C ILE A 155 -5.06 -17.17 -11.32
N TRP A 156 -5.92 -18.19 -11.39
CA TRP A 156 -7.25 -18.16 -10.81
C TRP A 156 -7.34 -19.03 -9.57
N PHE A 157 -8.06 -18.53 -8.56
CA PHE A 157 -8.39 -19.35 -7.39
C PHE A 157 -9.44 -20.40 -7.74
N ARG A 158 -9.32 -21.57 -7.12
CA ARG A 158 -10.37 -22.60 -7.07
C ARG A 158 -10.93 -22.62 -5.64
N PRO A 159 -11.86 -21.71 -5.30
CA PRO A 159 -12.34 -21.56 -3.93
C PRO A 159 -12.99 -22.86 -3.44
N ARG A 160 -12.80 -23.16 -2.17
CA ARG A 160 -13.45 -24.30 -1.50
C ARG A 160 -14.65 -23.77 -0.73
N VAL A 161 -15.84 -24.26 -1.07
CA VAL A 161 -17.11 -23.87 -0.43
C VAL A 161 -17.38 -24.71 0.82
N LEU A 162 -18.26 -24.23 1.69
CA LEU A 162 -18.66 -24.89 2.95
C LEU A 162 -17.46 -25.25 3.85
N LYS A 163 -16.46 -24.39 3.89
CA LYS A 163 -15.35 -24.46 4.84
C LYS A 163 -15.59 -23.49 5.97
N ASN A 164 -15.38 -23.93 7.21
CA ASN A 164 -15.39 -23.03 8.35
C ASN A 164 -14.17 -22.10 8.24
N VAL A 165 -14.45 -20.83 7.94
CA VAL A 165 -13.47 -19.74 7.83
C VAL A 165 -13.84 -18.60 8.79
N ALA A 166 -14.55 -18.92 9.88
CA ALA A 166 -14.89 -17.94 10.91
C ALA A 166 -13.63 -17.31 11.54
N GLU A 167 -12.52 -18.05 11.56
CA GLU A 167 -11.20 -17.58 11.98
C GLU A 167 -10.19 -17.89 10.87
N VAL A 168 -9.36 -16.91 10.52
CA VAL A 168 -8.30 -17.02 9.52
C VAL A 168 -7.02 -16.43 10.11
N ASP A 169 -5.93 -17.18 10.05
CA ASP A 169 -4.60 -16.70 10.41
C ASP A 169 -3.79 -16.44 9.13
N THR A 170 -3.36 -15.20 8.96
CA THR A 170 -2.49 -14.76 7.85
C THR A 170 -1.03 -14.68 8.25
N SER A 171 -0.69 -15.01 9.50
CA SER A 171 0.68 -14.99 10.00
C SER A 171 1.58 -15.98 9.28
N SER A 172 2.87 -15.66 9.24
CA SER A 172 3.89 -16.49 8.61
C SER A 172 5.26 -16.21 9.24
N SER A 173 6.33 -16.72 8.63
CA SER A 173 7.69 -16.38 9.00
C SER A 173 8.63 -16.28 7.80
N MET A 174 9.65 -15.43 7.92
CA MET A 174 10.74 -15.28 6.96
C MET A 174 12.07 -15.37 7.69
N LEU A 175 12.92 -16.35 7.35
CA LEU A 175 14.19 -16.60 8.05
C LEU A 175 14.03 -16.71 9.58
N SER A 176 12.96 -17.39 10.01
CA SER A 176 12.55 -17.54 11.42
C SER A 176 12.09 -16.24 12.11
N ILE A 177 11.91 -15.15 11.36
CA ILE A 177 11.31 -13.92 11.87
C ILE A 177 9.79 -14.01 11.70
N PRO A 178 9.00 -13.86 12.77
CA PRO A 178 7.54 -13.90 12.67
C PRO A 178 7.02 -12.66 11.91
N LEU A 179 6.02 -12.88 11.05
CA LEU A 179 5.32 -11.86 10.30
C LEU A 179 3.82 -11.96 10.57
N ARG A 180 3.13 -10.83 10.75
CA ARG A 180 1.66 -10.78 10.86
C ARG A 180 0.97 -11.14 9.56
N VAL A 181 1.62 -10.84 8.42
CA VAL A 181 1.17 -11.14 7.06
C VAL A 181 2.38 -11.51 6.21
N PRO A 182 2.26 -12.33 5.15
CA PRO A 182 3.41 -12.87 4.41
C PRO A 182 3.93 -11.87 3.36
N VAL A 183 4.13 -10.61 3.74
CA VAL A 183 4.68 -9.55 2.91
C VAL A 183 5.73 -8.76 3.71
N PHE A 184 6.59 -8.04 3.00
CA PHE A 184 7.69 -7.27 3.58
C PHE A 184 7.98 -6.04 2.70
N ILE A 185 8.68 -5.05 3.26
CA ILE A 185 9.12 -3.87 2.51
C ILE A 185 10.42 -4.23 1.78
N CYS A 186 10.33 -4.35 0.45
CA CYS A 186 11.44 -4.65 -0.46
C CYS A 186 12.44 -3.48 -0.51
N PRO A 187 13.77 -3.74 -0.67
CA PRO A 187 14.76 -2.67 -0.62
C PRO A 187 14.59 -1.67 -1.76
N SER A 188 14.20 -0.46 -1.40
CA SER A 188 14.01 0.69 -2.30
C SER A 188 14.75 1.88 -1.71
N GLY A 189 15.73 2.42 -2.45
CA GLY A 189 16.49 3.58 -2.02
C GLY A 189 15.82 4.91 -2.40
N LEU A 190 16.34 6.01 -1.86
CA LEU A 190 15.90 7.39 -2.15
C LEU A 190 14.46 7.71 -1.72
N ALA A 191 13.94 7.11 -0.65
CA ALA A 191 12.57 7.36 -0.16
C ALA A 191 12.31 8.85 0.19
N LYS A 192 13.36 9.65 0.46
CA LYS A 192 13.24 11.10 0.65
C LYS A 192 12.68 11.88 -0.54
N MET A 193 12.73 11.30 -1.74
CA MET A 193 12.10 11.88 -2.91
C MET A 193 10.56 11.89 -2.81
N ILE A 194 9.97 11.00 -1.99
CA ILE A 194 8.52 10.85 -1.79
C ILE A 194 8.09 11.54 -0.48
N ASN A 195 8.82 11.30 0.61
CA ASN A 195 8.50 11.82 1.94
C ASN A 195 9.80 12.27 2.62
N PRO A 196 9.91 13.49 3.17
CA PRO A 196 11.10 13.95 3.89
C PRO A 196 11.63 12.99 4.95
N GLU A 197 10.78 12.21 5.61
CA GLU A 197 11.19 11.19 6.59
C GLU A 197 11.79 9.94 5.94
N GLY A 198 11.51 9.68 4.67
CA GLY A 198 12.08 8.57 3.89
C GLY A 198 11.90 7.21 4.56
N GLU A 199 12.99 6.44 4.59
CA GLU A 199 13.04 5.08 5.14
C GLU A 199 12.79 5.05 6.66
N LYS A 200 12.94 6.16 7.38
CA LYS A 200 12.58 6.26 8.80
C LYS A 200 11.08 6.02 9.04
N ALA A 201 10.23 6.53 8.14
CA ALA A 201 8.80 6.28 8.21
C ALA A 201 8.45 4.83 7.87
N LEU A 202 9.19 4.20 6.93
CA LEU A 202 9.05 2.79 6.59
C LEU A 202 9.39 1.87 7.77
N ALA A 203 10.45 2.18 8.50
CA ALA A 203 10.84 1.45 9.71
C ALA A 203 9.73 1.42 10.77
N ARG A 204 9.12 2.59 11.05
CA ARG A 204 7.99 2.68 12.00
C ARG A 204 6.77 1.92 11.49
N ALA A 205 6.47 2.01 10.19
CA ALA A 205 5.36 1.31 9.56
C ALA A 205 5.55 -0.21 9.55
N ALA A 206 6.77 -0.70 9.30
CA ALA A 206 7.12 -2.11 9.35
C ALA A 206 6.87 -2.69 10.75
N LYS A 207 7.38 -2.00 11.79
CA LYS A 207 7.17 -2.40 13.19
C LYS A 207 5.69 -2.41 13.58
N SER A 208 4.93 -1.37 13.25
CA SER A 208 3.49 -1.31 13.63
C SER A 208 2.64 -2.34 12.88
N SER A 209 2.99 -2.64 11.63
CA SER A 209 2.29 -3.60 10.79
C SER A 209 2.67 -5.06 11.09
N GLY A 210 3.79 -5.29 11.79
CA GLY A 210 4.31 -6.63 12.06
C GLY A 210 4.91 -7.29 10.81
N ILE A 211 5.54 -6.49 9.94
CA ILE A 211 6.28 -6.96 8.75
C ILE A 211 7.73 -6.51 8.84
N VAL A 212 8.61 -7.02 7.98
CA VAL A 212 10.04 -6.67 7.97
C VAL A 212 10.34 -5.63 6.89
N GLU A 213 11.27 -4.72 7.19
CA GLU A 213 11.93 -3.87 6.19
C GLU A 213 13.32 -4.41 5.82
N ILE A 214 13.60 -4.45 4.52
CA ILE A 214 14.92 -4.69 3.98
C ILE A 214 15.51 -3.34 3.56
N ILE A 215 16.48 -2.84 4.32
CA ILE A 215 17.10 -1.52 4.08
C ILE A 215 18.00 -1.57 2.84
N SER A 216 17.87 -0.62 1.93
CA SER A 216 18.74 -0.55 0.73
C SER A 216 20.12 0.02 1.04
N THR A 217 21.16 -0.46 0.35
CA THR A 217 22.47 0.23 0.29
C THR A 217 22.32 1.69 -0.17
N ASN A 218 21.31 1.98 -1.00
CA ASN A 218 21.02 3.31 -1.54
C ASN A 218 19.91 4.06 -0.76
N ALA A 219 19.67 3.70 0.51
CA ALA A 219 18.72 4.41 1.36
C ALA A 219 19.09 5.89 1.51
N SER A 220 18.11 6.75 1.77
CA SER A 220 18.31 8.20 1.92
C SER A 220 18.94 8.58 3.26
N TYR A 221 18.87 7.67 4.24
CA TYR A 221 19.42 7.82 5.57
C TYR A 221 20.41 6.68 5.86
N PRO A 222 21.43 6.92 6.71
CA PRO A 222 22.28 5.84 7.22
C PRO A 222 21.45 4.76 7.91
N ALA A 223 21.87 3.50 7.77
CA ALA A 223 21.15 2.35 8.36
C ALA A 223 20.93 2.51 9.87
N ALA A 224 21.90 3.06 10.60
CA ALA A 224 21.79 3.31 12.03
C ALA A 224 20.60 4.25 12.37
N GLU A 225 20.42 5.33 11.61
CA GLU A 225 19.32 6.28 11.84
C GLU A 225 17.94 5.71 11.47
N ILE A 226 17.89 4.73 10.55
CA ILE A 226 16.65 4.03 10.19
C ILE A 226 16.29 3.04 11.31
N ILE A 227 17.26 2.25 11.76
CA ILE A 227 17.08 1.23 12.80
C ILE A 227 16.65 1.87 14.13
N GLU A 228 17.18 3.05 14.46
CA GLU A 228 16.80 3.82 15.66
C GLU A 228 15.29 4.14 15.72
N GLN A 229 14.59 4.20 14.58
CA GLN A 229 13.15 4.49 14.54
C GLN A 229 12.28 3.32 15.01
N ALA A 230 12.84 2.11 15.03
CA ALA A 230 12.16 0.92 15.51
C ALA A 230 13.16 0.02 16.24
N PRO A 231 13.55 0.38 17.48
CA PRO A 231 14.45 -0.45 18.28
C PRO A 231 13.89 -1.87 18.44
N ASP A 232 14.81 -2.83 18.47
CA ASP A 232 14.56 -4.28 18.56
C ASP A 232 13.82 -4.91 17.37
N HIS A 233 13.45 -4.12 16.36
CA HIS A 233 12.79 -4.65 15.17
C HIS A 233 13.80 -5.43 14.28
N PRO A 234 13.42 -6.60 13.72
CA PRO A 234 14.33 -7.46 12.98
C PRO A 234 14.53 -6.98 11.52
N PHE A 235 15.30 -5.90 11.35
CA PHE A 235 15.67 -5.39 10.04
C PHE A 235 16.55 -6.37 9.25
N MET A 236 16.46 -6.30 7.93
CA MET A 236 17.40 -6.94 7.00
C MET A 236 18.07 -5.87 6.15
N PHE A 237 19.17 -6.23 5.48
CA PHE A 237 19.92 -5.26 4.69
C PHE A 237 20.19 -5.79 3.29
N GLN A 238 20.00 -4.94 2.29
CA GLN A 238 20.34 -5.21 0.91
C GLN A 238 21.70 -4.61 0.58
N LEU A 239 22.62 -5.46 0.13
CA LEU A 239 23.98 -5.11 -0.27
C LEU A 239 24.08 -4.97 -1.80
N TYR A 240 24.60 -3.84 -2.25
CA TYR A 240 25.27 -3.73 -3.54
C TYR A 240 26.77 -3.89 -3.33
N VAL A 241 27.36 -4.91 -3.95
CA VAL A 241 28.81 -5.12 -3.84
C VAL A 241 29.52 -3.99 -4.57
N ASN A 242 30.43 -3.32 -3.86
CA ASN A 242 31.22 -2.23 -4.39
C ASN A 242 32.44 -2.77 -5.14
N LYS A 243 32.83 -2.10 -6.23
CA LYS A 243 34.09 -2.36 -6.96
C LYS A 243 35.31 -2.35 -6.03
N ASP A 244 35.30 -1.45 -5.05
CA ASP A 244 36.23 -1.50 -3.93
C ASP A 244 35.68 -2.44 -2.86
N ARG A 245 36.17 -3.68 -2.87
CA ARG A 245 35.67 -4.74 -1.99
C ARG A 245 35.80 -4.37 -0.51
N LYS A 246 36.83 -3.61 -0.10
CA LYS A 246 37.00 -3.17 1.29
C LYS A 246 35.80 -2.38 1.81
N LYS A 247 35.21 -1.51 0.98
CA LYS A 247 34.00 -0.75 1.36
C LYS A 247 32.80 -1.67 1.62
N SER A 248 32.70 -2.77 0.88
CA SER A 248 31.65 -3.76 1.12
C SER A 248 31.91 -4.53 2.42
N GLU A 249 33.18 -4.85 2.72
CA GLU A 249 33.55 -5.50 3.99
C GLU A 249 33.21 -4.63 5.19
N GLU A 250 33.55 -3.35 5.13
CA GLU A 250 33.22 -2.37 6.16
C GLU A 250 31.70 -2.21 6.33
N LEU A 251 30.96 -2.09 5.22
CA LEU A 251 29.50 -1.98 5.25
C LEU A 251 28.86 -3.23 5.88
N VAL A 252 29.26 -4.44 5.48
CA VAL A 252 28.71 -5.70 6.02
C VAL A 252 28.96 -5.79 7.53
N LYS A 253 30.19 -5.52 7.98
CA LYS A 253 30.53 -5.51 9.41
C LYS A 253 29.71 -4.46 10.18
N HIS A 254 29.54 -3.28 9.59
CA HIS A 254 28.78 -2.20 10.22
C HIS A 254 27.31 -2.56 10.40
N VAL A 255 26.63 -3.07 9.37
CA VAL A 255 25.21 -3.43 9.49
C VAL A 255 24.98 -4.66 10.38
N GLU A 256 25.93 -5.60 10.41
CA GLU A 256 25.90 -6.73 11.35
C GLU A 256 26.01 -6.25 12.81
N GLN A 257 26.87 -5.26 13.10
CA GLN A 257 26.95 -4.62 14.42
C GLN A 257 25.66 -3.89 14.81
N LEU A 258 24.92 -3.35 13.83
CA LEU A 258 23.60 -2.76 14.05
C LEU A 258 22.50 -3.81 14.28
N GLY A 259 22.82 -5.10 14.15
CA GLY A 259 21.93 -6.20 14.52
C GLY A 259 20.95 -6.65 13.44
N VAL A 260 21.20 -6.29 12.16
CA VAL A 260 20.39 -6.79 11.04
C VAL A 260 20.44 -8.32 10.96
N LYS A 261 19.35 -8.93 10.47
CA LYS A 261 19.14 -10.38 10.55
C LYS A 261 19.53 -11.15 9.29
N ALA A 262 19.75 -10.47 8.17
CA ALA A 262 20.15 -11.08 6.91
C ALA A 262 20.72 -10.05 5.93
N ILE A 263 21.52 -10.54 4.98
CA ILE A 263 22.10 -9.77 3.87
C ILE A 263 21.49 -10.26 2.54
N PHE A 264 20.84 -9.36 1.81
CA PHE A 264 20.33 -9.59 0.45
C PHE A 264 21.31 -9.00 -0.56
N VAL A 265 22.05 -9.85 -1.25
CA VAL A 265 22.98 -9.43 -2.31
C VAL A 265 22.17 -9.25 -3.59
N THR A 266 22.10 -8.03 -4.11
CA THR A 266 21.43 -7.77 -5.38
C THR A 266 22.35 -8.15 -6.54
N VAL A 267 21.93 -9.10 -7.36
CA VAL A 267 22.71 -9.64 -8.50
C VAL A 267 22.11 -9.31 -9.87
N ASP A 268 20.92 -8.71 -9.93
CA ASP A 268 20.21 -8.33 -11.17
C ASP A 268 20.55 -6.92 -11.68
N ALA A 269 21.58 -6.26 -11.14
CA ALA A 269 21.89 -4.85 -11.44
C ALA A 269 23.35 -4.61 -11.88
N ALA A 270 24.07 -5.65 -12.31
CA ALA A 270 25.43 -5.51 -12.85
C ALA A 270 25.44 -4.60 -14.10
N GLY A 271 24.44 -4.77 -14.98
CA GLY A 271 24.12 -3.83 -16.04
C GLY A 271 23.08 -2.81 -15.58
N ARG A 272 23.29 -1.53 -15.92
CA ARG A 272 22.30 -0.48 -15.65
C ARG A 272 21.09 -0.65 -16.56
N GLY A 273 19.89 -0.80 -16.00
CA GLY A 273 18.66 -0.70 -16.77
C GLY A 273 18.47 0.69 -17.39
N LYS A 274 18.09 0.74 -18.66
CA LYS A 274 17.87 2.00 -19.38
C LYS A 274 16.52 2.59 -19.01
N ARG A 275 16.47 3.47 -18.01
CA ARG A 275 15.24 4.15 -17.57
C ARG A 275 15.03 5.42 -18.38
N GLU A 276 14.29 5.32 -19.47
CA GLU A 276 14.17 6.42 -20.43
C GLU A 276 13.44 7.64 -19.85
N SER A 277 12.41 7.42 -19.02
CA SER A 277 11.67 8.50 -18.36
C SER A 277 12.55 9.32 -17.43
N ASP A 278 13.47 8.68 -16.71
CA ASP A 278 14.47 9.34 -15.88
C ASP A 278 15.51 10.11 -16.69
N GLU A 279 15.93 9.58 -17.83
CA GLU A 279 16.94 10.22 -18.70
C GLU A 279 16.40 11.47 -19.40
N ARG A 280 15.08 11.52 -19.65
CA ARG A 280 14.39 12.70 -20.23
C ARG A 280 14.35 13.88 -19.24
N LEU A 281 14.44 13.62 -17.94
CA LEU A 281 14.37 14.64 -16.90
C LEU A 281 15.79 15.08 -16.47
N ARG A 282 16.02 16.40 -16.45
CA ARG A 282 17.32 16.96 -16.05
C ARG A 282 17.59 16.68 -14.56
N VAL A 283 18.85 16.40 -14.23
CA VAL A 283 19.30 16.20 -12.85
C VAL A 283 20.07 17.43 -12.38
N ASP A 284 19.41 18.26 -11.57
CA ASP A 284 20.04 19.36 -10.85
C ASP A 284 20.29 19.01 -9.36
N GLU A 285 20.36 17.72 -9.01
CA GLU A 285 20.44 17.26 -7.62
C GLU A 285 21.81 16.70 -7.21
N VAL A 286 22.14 16.95 -5.94
CA VAL A 286 23.34 16.46 -5.26
C VAL A 286 23.09 15.02 -4.78
N ALA A 287 23.90 14.07 -5.23
CA ALA A 287 23.86 12.72 -4.69
C ALA A 287 24.56 12.67 -3.33
N ILE A 288 23.95 12.03 -2.33
CA ILE A 288 24.52 11.81 -1.00
C ILE A 288 24.89 10.34 -0.87
N ASN A 289 26.13 10.05 -0.49
CA ASN A 289 26.58 8.70 -0.19
C ASN A 289 25.97 8.23 1.15
N PRO A 290 25.13 7.18 1.18
CA PRO A 290 24.42 6.74 2.40
C PRO A 290 25.34 6.20 3.50
N LEU A 291 26.53 5.73 3.11
CA LEU A 291 27.54 5.18 4.02
C LEU A 291 28.38 6.26 4.69
N THR A 292 28.70 7.34 3.98
CA THR A 292 29.68 8.35 4.43
C THR A 292 29.08 9.75 4.62
N GLY A 293 27.85 9.99 4.16
CA GLY A 293 27.23 11.31 4.12
C GLY A 293 27.80 12.26 3.06
N GLU A 294 28.76 11.81 2.23
CA GLU A 294 29.44 12.65 1.25
C GLU A 294 28.51 13.13 0.13
N LYS A 295 28.60 14.43 -0.21
CA LYS A 295 27.83 15.08 -1.27
C LYS A 295 28.62 15.18 -2.57
N SER A 296 28.07 14.68 -3.69
CA SER A 296 28.64 14.83 -5.03
C SER A 296 27.76 15.71 -5.93
N LYS A 297 28.37 16.71 -6.59
CA LYS A 297 27.71 17.56 -7.61
C LYS A 297 27.90 16.96 -9.00
N THR A 298 26.84 16.91 -9.81
CA THR A 298 26.92 16.45 -11.20
C THR A 298 27.02 17.60 -12.20
N GLY A 299 27.76 17.36 -13.30
CA GLY A 299 28.01 18.33 -14.37
C GLY A 299 26.84 18.55 -15.35
N LYS A 300 26.93 19.62 -16.14
CA LYS A 300 25.91 20.25 -17.03
C LYS A 300 25.31 19.40 -18.17
N LYS A 301 25.53 18.08 -18.24
CA LYS A 301 24.97 17.22 -19.29
C LYS A 301 23.99 16.23 -18.65
N GLY A 302 22.75 16.25 -19.10
CA GLY A 302 21.67 15.36 -18.61
C GLY A 302 22.15 13.92 -18.42
N GLY A 303 21.79 13.34 -17.28
CA GLY A 303 22.09 11.95 -16.94
C GLY A 303 21.16 11.53 -15.82
N GLY A 304 20.29 10.55 -16.08
CA GLY A 304 19.26 10.13 -15.14
C GLY A 304 19.84 9.68 -13.78
N LEU A 305 19.05 9.83 -12.72
CA LEU A 305 19.46 9.59 -11.33
C LEU A 305 20.09 8.20 -11.10
N THR A 306 19.58 7.16 -11.78
CA THR A 306 20.13 5.79 -11.72
C THR A 306 21.55 5.67 -12.28
N LYS A 307 21.98 6.54 -13.19
CA LYS A 307 23.38 6.57 -13.66
C LYS A 307 24.34 6.97 -12.54
N ILE A 308 23.89 7.79 -11.59
CA ILE A 308 24.76 8.31 -10.53
C ILE A 308 24.81 7.30 -9.37
N VAL A 309 23.65 6.78 -8.95
CA VAL A 309 23.55 5.88 -7.79
C VAL A 309 24.01 4.43 -8.04
N GLY A 310 24.38 4.07 -9.27
CA GLY A 310 24.82 2.71 -9.63
C GLY A 310 26.30 2.56 -10.02
N GLN A 311 27.08 3.64 -10.07
CA GLN A 311 28.45 3.60 -10.62
C GLN A 311 29.44 2.77 -9.80
N PHE A 312 29.21 2.67 -8.49
CA PHE A 312 30.06 1.96 -7.56
C PHE A 312 29.84 0.44 -7.57
N ILE A 313 28.74 -0.03 -8.17
CA ILE A 313 28.36 -1.45 -8.18
C ILE A 313 29.38 -2.24 -9.01
N ASP A 314 29.86 -3.35 -8.45
CA ASP A 314 30.79 -4.25 -9.13
C ASP A 314 30.09 -5.06 -10.22
N GLN A 315 30.53 -4.86 -11.45
CA GLN A 315 30.02 -5.57 -12.63
C GLN A 315 30.72 -6.91 -12.87
N GLY A 316 31.85 -7.14 -12.18
CA GLY A 316 32.62 -8.38 -12.22
C GLY A 316 32.23 -9.38 -11.14
N LEU A 317 31.12 -9.16 -10.41
CA LEU A 317 30.66 -10.07 -9.36
C LEU A 317 30.32 -11.45 -9.96
N THR A 318 30.89 -12.51 -9.38
CA THR A 318 30.67 -13.89 -9.82
C THR A 318 30.20 -14.80 -8.68
N TRP A 319 29.77 -16.01 -9.03
CA TRP A 319 29.43 -17.05 -8.06
C TRP A 319 30.57 -17.43 -7.10
N GLU A 320 31.83 -17.28 -7.52
CA GLU A 320 32.99 -17.57 -6.69
C GLU A 320 33.18 -16.54 -5.57
N ASP A 321 32.75 -15.28 -5.80
CA ASP A 321 32.82 -14.20 -4.81
C ASP A 321 31.92 -14.46 -3.60
N LEU A 322 30.94 -15.37 -3.71
CA LEU A 322 30.10 -15.76 -2.57
C LEU A 322 30.92 -16.41 -1.44
N LYS A 323 32.06 -17.04 -1.76
CA LYS A 323 32.99 -17.57 -0.75
C LYS A 323 33.62 -16.45 0.05
N TRP A 324 34.01 -15.36 -0.61
CA TRP A 324 34.51 -14.16 0.05
C TRP A 324 33.41 -13.53 0.91
N LEU A 325 32.21 -13.31 0.38
CA LEU A 325 31.15 -12.70 1.17
C LEU A 325 30.79 -13.54 2.40
N ARG A 326 30.76 -14.87 2.27
CA ARG A 326 30.53 -15.80 3.38
C ARG A 326 31.66 -15.77 4.42
N SER A 327 32.88 -15.39 4.06
CA SER A 327 33.97 -15.26 5.04
C SER A 327 33.83 -14.01 5.92
N LEU A 328 33.05 -13.02 5.49
CA LEU A 328 32.88 -11.74 6.19
C LEU A 328 31.84 -11.79 7.32
N THR A 329 30.82 -12.62 7.20
CA THR A 329 29.66 -12.61 8.11
C THR A 329 29.08 -14.00 8.35
N LYS A 330 28.41 -14.19 9.49
CA LYS A 330 27.62 -15.40 9.79
C LYS A 330 26.13 -15.21 9.54
N LEU A 331 25.70 -14.00 9.21
CA LEU A 331 24.31 -13.73 8.86
C LEU A 331 23.88 -14.56 7.62
N PRO A 332 22.59 -14.91 7.53
CA PRO A 332 22.01 -15.44 6.31
C PRO A 332 22.30 -14.55 5.11
N ILE A 333 22.79 -15.14 4.01
CA ILE A 333 23.05 -14.49 2.73
C ILE A 333 21.98 -14.96 1.74
N LEU A 334 21.22 -14.02 1.19
CA LEU A 334 20.22 -14.27 0.17
C LEU A 334 20.60 -13.58 -1.13
N LEU A 335 20.30 -14.20 -2.26
CA LEU A 335 20.51 -13.59 -3.58
C LEU A 335 19.21 -12.99 -4.10
N LYS A 336 19.16 -11.67 -4.22
CA LYS A 336 18.06 -10.94 -4.84
C LYS A 336 18.33 -10.73 -6.32
N GLY A 337 17.37 -11.10 -7.16
CA GLY A 337 17.49 -10.92 -8.62
C GLY A 337 17.69 -12.21 -9.40
N ILE A 338 17.37 -13.36 -8.79
CA ILE A 338 17.38 -14.65 -9.50
C ILE A 338 16.14 -14.69 -10.40
N MET A 339 16.34 -14.95 -11.70
CA MET A 339 15.28 -14.93 -12.70
C MET A 339 15.08 -16.28 -13.41
N THR A 340 15.97 -17.26 -13.18
CA THR A 340 15.97 -18.56 -13.86
C THR A 340 16.06 -19.72 -12.86
N ALA A 341 15.60 -20.89 -13.26
CA ALA A 341 15.68 -22.09 -12.43
C ALA A 341 17.13 -22.61 -12.36
N GLU A 342 17.91 -22.37 -13.41
CA GLU A 342 19.33 -22.67 -13.51
C GLU A 342 20.12 -21.90 -12.45
N ASP A 343 19.88 -20.59 -12.32
CA ASP A 343 20.54 -19.77 -11.30
C ASP A 343 20.04 -20.10 -9.88
N ALA A 344 18.77 -20.48 -9.71
CA ALA A 344 18.28 -20.99 -8.43
C ALA A 344 19.01 -22.29 -8.02
N LYS A 345 19.29 -23.20 -8.98
CA LYS A 345 20.09 -24.40 -8.73
C LYS A 345 21.55 -24.07 -8.40
N LEU A 346 22.14 -23.07 -9.06
CA LEU A 346 23.49 -22.58 -8.73
C LEU A 346 23.53 -21.97 -7.33
N ALA A 347 22.54 -21.16 -6.95
CA ALA A 347 22.41 -20.61 -5.61
C ALA A 347 22.43 -21.72 -4.54
N MET A 348 21.65 -22.78 -4.75
CA MET A 348 21.66 -23.97 -3.87
C MET A 348 23.04 -24.65 -3.84
N LYS A 349 23.71 -24.84 -4.99
CA LYS A 349 25.06 -25.42 -5.07
C LYS A 349 26.11 -24.60 -4.30
N HIS A 350 25.99 -23.27 -4.35
CA HIS A 350 26.85 -22.33 -3.61
C HIS A 350 26.43 -22.14 -2.15
N LYS A 351 25.41 -22.85 -1.67
CA LYS A 351 24.95 -22.86 -0.27
C LYS A 351 24.58 -21.46 0.25
N VAL A 352 23.87 -20.68 -0.56
CA VAL A 352 23.20 -19.46 -0.07
C VAL A 352 21.97 -19.84 0.75
N ASP A 353 21.59 -18.99 1.70
CA ASP A 353 20.53 -19.29 2.67
C ASP A 353 19.12 -19.07 2.08
N GLY A 354 19.04 -18.30 1.00
CA GLY A 354 17.80 -18.07 0.26
C GLY A 354 18.01 -17.32 -1.03
N ILE A 355 16.93 -17.18 -1.79
CA ILE A 355 16.88 -16.36 -3.00
C ILE A 355 15.66 -15.45 -2.91
N LEU A 356 15.69 -14.34 -3.62
CA LEU A 356 14.52 -13.52 -3.91
C LEU A 356 14.38 -13.48 -5.43
N VAL A 357 13.34 -14.18 -5.92
CA VAL A 357 13.01 -14.21 -7.34
C VAL A 357 12.55 -12.81 -7.73
N SER A 358 13.29 -12.15 -8.60
CA SER A 358 13.07 -10.73 -8.89
C SER A 358 13.75 -10.32 -10.19
N ASN A 359 13.14 -9.39 -10.89
CA ASN A 359 13.74 -8.67 -12.02
C ASN A 359 13.88 -7.17 -11.73
N HIS A 360 14.04 -6.84 -10.45
CA HIS A 360 14.13 -5.47 -9.96
C HIS A 360 12.88 -4.61 -10.23
N GLY A 361 11.69 -5.23 -10.30
CA GLY A 361 10.46 -4.54 -10.69
C GLY A 361 10.46 -4.08 -12.16
N GLY A 362 11.18 -4.81 -13.02
CA GLY A 362 11.39 -4.46 -14.43
C GLY A 362 12.40 -3.32 -14.65
N LYS A 363 13.13 -2.87 -13.61
CA LYS A 363 14.03 -1.71 -13.69
C LYS A 363 15.44 -2.03 -14.20
N SER A 364 15.79 -3.31 -14.35
CA SER A 364 17.10 -3.76 -14.84
C SER A 364 17.03 -4.29 -16.29
N LEU A 365 17.10 -5.61 -16.48
CA LEU A 365 17.08 -6.23 -17.79
C LEU A 365 15.67 -6.22 -18.38
N VAL A 366 15.56 -5.80 -19.64
CA VAL A 366 14.36 -6.01 -20.45
C VAL A 366 14.41 -7.46 -20.92
N SER A 367 13.63 -8.32 -20.30
CA SER A 367 13.54 -9.72 -20.71
C SER A 367 12.08 -10.15 -20.76
N GLY A 368 11.79 -11.10 -21.66
CA GLY A 368 10.55 -11.88 -21.61
C GLY A 368 10.50 -12.89 -20.46
N ALA A 369 11.59 -13.02 -19.68
CA ALA A 369 11.65 -13.91 -18.52
C ALA A 369 10.96 -13.25 -17.31
N GLN A 370 9.97 -13.95 -16.78
CA GLN A 370 8.99 -13.43 -15.82
C GLN A 370 9.43 -13.78 -14.39
N THR A 371 9.17 -12.89 -13.43
CA THR A 371 9.48 -13.11 -12.00
C THR A 371 8.81 -14.37 -11.42
N THR A 372 7.83 -14.92 -12.11
CA THR A 372 6.95 -16.01 -11.65
C THR A 372 7.06 -17.29 -12.48
N SER A 373 7.82 -17.31 -13.58
CA SER A 373 7.85 -18.44 -14.53
C SER A 373 8.96 -19.47 -14.24
N LEU A 374 9.23 -19.78 -12.97
CA LEU A 374 10.09 -20.90 -12.61
C LEU A 374 9.31 -22.21 -12.81
N ASN A 375 9.27 -22.71 -14.05
CA ASN A 375 8.66 -24.00 -14.37
C ASN A 375 9.55 -25.14 -13.87
N GLY A 376 9.26 -25.66 -12.68
CA GLY A 376 9.86 -26.88 -12.12
C GLY A 376 9.64 -26.97 -10.60
N PRO A 377 9.64 -28.18 -10.00
CA PRO A 377 9.53 -28.32 -8.55
C PRO A 377 10.79 -27.77 -7.88
N ILE A 378 10.73 -26.52 -7.41
CA ILE A 378 11.74 -25.96 -6.50
C ILE A 378 11.40 -26.45 -5.09
N SER A 379 11.87 -27.66 -4.78
CA SER A 379 11.96 -28.14 -3.41
C SER A 379 13.17 -27.47 -2.76
N CYS A 380 12.96 -26.33 -2.11
CA CYS A 380 13.89 -25.81 -1.13
C CYS A 380 13.13 -25.08 -0.04
N LYS A 381 13.64 -25.13 1.19
CA LYS A 381 13.22 -24.29 2.33
C LYS A 381 13.51 -22.78 2.09
N GLN A 382 13.49 -22.33 0.83
CA GLN A 382 13.96 -21.04 0.36
C GLN A 382 12.77 -20.26 -0.18
N LEU A 383 12.56 -19.06 0.36
CA LEU A 383 11.48 -18.15 0.00
C LEU A 383 11.48 -17.87 -1.51
N ALA A 384 10.53 -18.44 -2.25
CA ALA A 384 10.03 -17.81 -3.46
C ALA A 384 8.96 -16.82 -3.02
N LEU A 385 9.34 -15.56 -2.83
CA LEU A 385 8.37 -14.49 -2.56
C LEU A 385 7.71 -14.12 -3.88
N LEU A 386 6.40 -14.38 -3.93
CA LEU A 386 5.46 -13.96 -4.98
C LEU A 386 5.17 -12.47 -4.87
#